data_AF-A0A435XK80-F1
#
_entry.id   AF-A0A435XK80-F1
#
_cell.length_a   1.000
_cell.length_b   1.000
_cell.length_c   1.000
_cell.angle_alpha   90.00
_cell.angle_beta   90.00
_cell.angle_gamma   90.00
#
_symmetry.space_group_name_H-M   'P 1'
#
loop_
_entity.id
_entity.type
_entity.pdbx_description
1 polymer ?
#
loop_
_entity_poly.entity_id
_entity_poly.type
_entity_poly.pdbx_seq_one_letter_code
_entity_poly.pdbx_strand_id
1 'polypeptide(L)' 'MTMPSPILTSAVVLAVGAALALRSMVVNAGRRSLIRVRSEQNRRANTKTQG' A
#
# COMPACT_ATOMS: atom_id res chain seq x y z
N MET A 1 33.72 -20.78 -11.00
CA MET A 1 32.24 -20.77 -11.13
C MET A 1 31.67 -20.60 -9.73
N THR A 2 31.09 -19.45 -9.40
CA THR A 2 30.45 -19.22 -8.09
C THR A 2 29.08 -19.91 -8.09
N MET A 3 28.92 -20.96 -7.29
CA MET A 3 27.61 -21.60 -7.13
C MET A 3 26.71 -20.67 -6.31
N PRO A 4 25.53 -20.28 -6.84
CA PRO A 4 24.58 -19.47 -6.08
C PRO A 4 24.10 -20.30 -4.89
N SER A 5 24.37 -19.83 -3.67
CA SER A 5 23.95 -20.54 -2.48
C SER A 5 22.43 -20.34 -2.29
N PRO A 6 21.65 -21.43 -2.20
CA PRO A 6 20.18 -21.36 -2.13
C PRO A 6 19.69 -20.60 -0.89
N ILE A 7 20.54 -20.49 0.14
CA ILE A 7 20.30 -19.73 1.36
C ILE A 7 20.25 -18.22 1.07
N LEU A 8 21.19 -17.70 0.28
CA LEU A 8 21.20 -16.28 -0.10
C LEU A 8 19.99 -15.95 -0.96
N THR A 9 19.64 -16.82 -1.91
CA THR A 9 18.45 -16.64 -2.74
C THR A 9 17.17 -16.61 -1.92
N SER A 10 17.02 -17.52 -0.95
CA SER A 10 15.85 -17.56 -0.08
C SER A 10 15.73 -16.32 0.80
N ALA A 11 16.85 -15.84 1.35
CA ALA A 11 16.89 -14.62 2.15
C ALA A 11 16.48 -13.38 1.32
N VAL A 12 16.97 -13.28 0.09
CA VAL A 12 16.59 -12.18 -0.82
C VAL A 12 15.11 -12.25 -1.19
N VAL A 13 14.58 -13.43 -1.50
CA VAL A 13 13.14 -13.60 -1.82
C VAL A 13 12.27 -13.20 -0.63
N LEU A 14 12.64 -13.61 0.59
CA LEU A 14 11.92 -13.21 1.81
C LEU A 14 11.99 -11.70 2.05
N ALA A 15 13.16 -11.08 1.86
CA ALA A 15 13.33 -9.63 2.01
C ALA A 15 12.49 -8.85 1.00
N VAL A 16 12.50 -9.28 -0.27
CA VAL A 16 11.68 -8.67 -1.34
C VAL A 16 10.20 -8.85 -1.05
N GLY A 17 9.77 -10.03 -0.61
CA GLY A 17 8.38 -10.31 -0.23
C GLY A 17 7.90 -9.40 0.91
N ALA A 18 8.72 -9.25 1.97
CA ALA A 18 8.40 -8.37 3.10
C ALA A 18 8.32 -6.89 2.68
N ALA A 19 9.26 -6.42 1.86
CA ALA A 19 9.24 -5.06 1.33
C ALA A 19 8.00 -4.79 0.48
N LEU A 20 7.60 -5.75 -0.37
CA LEU A 20 6.42 -5.64 -1.22
C LEU A 20 5.13 -5.65 -0.40
N ALA A 21 5.05 -6.48 0.64
CA ALA A 21 3.91 -6.53 1.55
C ALA A 21 3.73 -5.19 2.28
N LEU A 22 4.82 -4.62 2.80
CA LEU A 22 4.80 -3.32 3.46
C LEU A 22 4.36 -2.21 2.49
N ARG A 23 4.91 -2.18 1.26
CA ARG A 23 4.51 -1.22 0.24
C ARG A 23 3.03 -1.36 -0.13
N SER A 24 2.55 -2.59 -0.25
CA SER A 24 1.15 -2.88 -0.57
C SER A 24 0.22 -2.43 0.56
N MET A 25 0.61 -2.63 1.82
CA MET A 25 -0.14 -2.10 2.97
C MET A 25 -0.16 -0.57 2.99
N VAL A 26 0.96 0.09 2.74
CA VAL A 26 1.02 1.56 2.69
C VAL A 26 0.18 2.12 1.54
N VAL A 27 0.25 1.51 0.36
CA VAL A 27 -0.60 1.91 -0.78
C VAL A 27 -2.07 1.63 -0.47
N ASN A 28 -2.41 0.48 0.12
CA ASN A 28 -3.78 0.16 0.48
C ASN A 28 -4.34 1.08 1.57
N ALA A 29 -3.54 1.41 2.59
CA ALA A 29 -3.88 2.37 3.63
C ALA A 29 -4.01 3.79 3.08
N GLY A 30 -3.10 4.20 2.20
CA GLY A 30 -3.15 5.48 1.49
C GLY A 30 -4.37 5.59 0.58
N ARG A 31 -4.71 4.54 -0.16
CA ARG A 31 -5.93 4.47 -0.98
C ARG A 31 -7.18 4.52 -0.10
N ARG A 32 -7.24 3.77 1.01
CA ARG A 32 -8.36 3.85 1.97
C ARG A 32 -8.48 5.25 2.58
N SER A 33 -7.37 5.89 2.92
CA SER A 33 -7.34 7.26 3.43
C SER A 33 -7.84 8.24 2.38
N LEU A 34 -7.33 8.17 1.15
CA LEU A 34 -7.77 9.03 0.04
C LEU A 34 -9.24 8.79 -0.33
N ILE A 35 -9.73 7.55 -0.29
CA ILE A 35 -11.16 7.24 -0.50
C ILE A 35 -12.01 7.84 0.63
N ARG A 36 -11.57 7.75 1.90
CA ARG A 36 -12.27 8.39 3.02
C ARG A 36 -12.26 9.92 2.91
N VAL A 37 -11.11 10.52 2.59
CA VAL A 37 -11.00 11.98 2.41
C VAL A 37 -11.89 12.43 1.25
N ARG A 38 -11.87 11.72 0.13
CA ARG A 38 -12.71 12.04 -1.03
C ARG A 38 -14.19 11.82 -0.70
N SER A 39 -14.56 10.76 0.03
CA SER A 39 -15.93 10.51 0.47
C SER A 39 -16.44 11.58 1.44
N GLU A 40 -15.61 12.00 2.39
CA GLU A 40 -15.94 13.04 3.37
C GLU A 40 -16.02 14.42 2.70
N GLN A 41 -15.12 14.70 1.75
CA GLN A 41 -15.16 15.92 0.94
C GLN A 41 -16.41 15.96 0.05
N ASN A 42 -16.80 14.83 -0.56
CA ASN A 42 -18.03 14.74 -1.35
C ASN A 42 -19.28 14.93 -0.46
N ARG A 43 -19.29 14.33 0.72
CA ARG A 43 -20.37 14.50 1.70
C ARG A 43 -20.50 15.97 2.13
N ARG A 44 -19.40 16.64 2.44
CA ARG A 44 -19.38 18.07 2.80
C ARG A 44 -19.77 18.98 1.64
N ALA A 45 -19.37 18.66 0.41
CA ALA A 45 -19.78 19.40 -0.78
C ALA A 45 -21.29 19.28 -1.03
N ASN A 46 -21.84 18.08 -0.89
CA ASN A 46 -23.26 17.79 -1.05
C ASN A 46 -24.13 18.50 0.02
N THR A 47 -23.68 18.54 1.28
CA THR A 47 -24.38 19.30 2.33
C THR A 47 -24.34 20.81 2.13
N LYS A 48 -23.34 21.34 1.39
CA LYS A 48 -23.22 22.79 1.11
C LYS A 48 -24.08 23.24 -0.07
N THR A 49 -24.59 22.31 -0.88
CA THR A 49 -25.51 22.58 -1.99
C THR A 49 -26.98 22.34 -1.62
N GLN A 50 -27.25 21.78 -0.43
CA GLN A 50 -28.59 21.54 0.08
C GLN A 50 -29.01 22.49 1.22
N GLY A 51 -28.25 23.56 1.48
CA GLY A 51 -28.56 24.61 2.47
C GLY A 51 -28.82 25.94 1.80
#